data_AF-A0A2S3QUQ0-F1
#
_entry.id   AF-A0A2S3QUQ0-F1
#
_cell.length_a   1.000
_cell.length_b   1.000
_cell.length_c   1.000
_cell.angle_alpha   90.00
_cell.angle_beta   90.00
_cell.angle_gamma   90.00
#
_symmetry.space_group_name_H-M   'P 1'
#
loop_
_entity.id
_entity.type
_entity.pdbx_description
1 polymer ?
#
loop_
_entity_poly.entity_id
_entity_poly.type
_entity_poly.pdbx_seq_one_letter_code
_entity_poly.pdbx_strand_id
1 'polypeptide(L)' 'MFYLLKNFLPALSRDTIRYYEKISLISPPQRDINGYKIYTKINLKEIRFISSEKNWALH' A
#
# COMPACT_ATOMS: atom_id res chain seq x y z
N MET A 1 -12.23 -10.72 2.06
CA MET A 1 -11.41 -9.55 2.49
C MET A 1 -10.11 -9.38 1.68
N PHE A 2 -10.08 -9.70 0.38
CA PHE A 2 -8.95 -9.44 -0.55
C PHE A 2 -9.20 -8.21 -1.45
N TYR A 3 -10.35 -7.55 -1.28
CA TYR A 3 -10.97 -6.68 -2.28
C TYR A 3 -10.63 -5.19 -2.15
N LEU A 4 -10.09 -4.72 -1.02
CA LEU A 4 -9.82 -3.27 -0.83
C LEU A 4 -8.63 -2.75 -1.65
N LEU A 5 -7.61 -3.57 -1.90
CA LEU A 5 -6.46 -3.16 -2.72
C LEU A 5 -6.74 -3.19 -4.23
N LYS A 6 -7.72 -3.99 -4.70
CA LYS A 6 -7.95 -4.18 -6.13
C LYS A 6 -8.65 -2.98 -6.78
N ASN A 7 -9.32 -2.13 -5.99
CA ASN A 7 -10.15 -1.03 -6.47
C ASN A 7 -9.60 0.38 -6.19
N PHE A 8 -8.50 0.54 -5.43
CA PHE A 8 -8.11 1.88 -4.93
C PHE A 8 -6.74 2.42 -5.38
N LEU A 9 -5.88 1.63 -6.03
CA LEU A 9 -4.52 2.09 -6.37
C LEU A 9 -4.07 1.57 -7.75
N PRO A 10 -4.15 2.38 -8.82
CA PRO A 10 -3.82 1.91 -10.17
C PRO A 10 -2.32 1.92 -10.54
N ALA A 11 -1.35 1.97 -9.62
CA ALA A 11 0.07 2.13 -10.00
C ALA A 11 1.10 1.21 -9.32
N LEU A 12 0.74 0.45 -8.28
CA LEU A 12 1.71 -0.37 -7.53
C LEU A 12 1.31 -1.84 -7.53
N SER A 13 2.24 -2.70 -7.93
CA SER A 13 2.06 -4.15 -7.86
C SER A 13 2.02 -4.63 -6.40
N ARG A 14 1.36 -5.77 -6.17
CA ARG A 14 1.31 -6.41 -4.84
C ARG A 14 2.70 -6.68 -4.28
N ASP A 15 3.64 -7.09 -5.12
CA ASP A 15 5.02 -7.37 -4.73
C ASP A 15 5.75 -6.09 -4.29
N THR A 16 5.47 -4.96 -4.95
CA THR A 16 6.02 -3.66 -4.54
C THR A 16 5.52 -3.26 -3.15
N ILE A 17 4.23 -3.45 -2.87
CA ILE A 17 3.66 -3.20 -1.55
C ILE A 17 4.30 -4.12 -0.50
N ARG A 18 4.45 -5.42 -0.79
CA ARG A 18 5.13 -6.37 0.12
C ARG A 18 6.58 -5.98 0.39
N TYR A 19 7.29 -5.50 -0.64
CA TYR A 19 8.64 -5.02 -0.49
C TYR A 19 8.69 -3.80 0.43
N TYR A 20 7.81 -2.81 0.25
CA TYR A 20 7.72 -1.64 1.12
C TYR A 20 7.36 -1.98 2.57
N GLU A 21 6.48 -2.96 2.80
CA GLU A 21 6.23 -3.48 4.15
C GLU A 21 7.50 -4.10 4.75
N LYS A 22 8.24 -4.91 3.96
CA LYS A 22 9.44 -5.62 4.42
C LYS A 22 10.57 -4.66 4.84
N ILE A 23 10.74 -3.55 4.13
CA ILE A 23 11.75 -2.54 4.45
C ILE A 23 11.23 -1.47 5.42
N SER A 24 10.02 -1.65 5.97
CA SER A 24 9.36 -0.69 6.88
C SER A 24 9.17 0.71 6.29
N LEU A 25 9.07 0.81 4.96
CA LEU A 25 8.78 2.08 4.26
C LEU A 25 7.30 2.47 4.41
N ILE A 26 6.42 1.47 4.55
CA ILE A 26 5.03 1.68 4.95
C ILE A 26 4.76 0.98 6.26
N SER A 27 3.89 1.58 7.08
CA SER A 27 3.46 0.99 8.34
C SER A 27 2.76 -0.35 8.07
N PRO A 28 3.00 -1.39 8.89
CA PRO A 28 2.33 -2.67 8.71
C PRO A 28 0.81 -2.49 8.82
N PRO A 29 0.01 -3.01 7.86
CA PRO A 29 -1.43 -2.89 7.94
C PRO A 29 -1.96 -3.69 9.13
N GLN A 30 -3.03 -3.20 9.74
CA GLN A 30 -3.73 -3.92 10.80
C GLN A 30 -4.29 -5.23 10.25
N ARG A 31 -4.58 -6.18 11.14
CA ARG A 31 -5.25 -7.42 10.76
C ARG A 31 -6.64 -7.48 11.39
N ASP A 32 -7.62 -7.94 10.63
CA ASP A 32 -8.92 -8.27 11.18
C ASP A 32 -8.84 -9.56 12.03
N ILE A 33 -9.94 -9.91 12.68
CA ILE A 33 -10.05 -11.14 13.48
C ILE A 33 -9.81 -12.42 12.67
N ASN A 34 -9.92 -12.36 11.34
CA ASN A 34 -9.68 -13.48 10.42
C ASN A 34 -8.26 -13.45 9.82
N GLY A 35 -7.39 -12.54 10.28
CA GLY A 35 -6.00 -12.42 9.83
C GLY A 35 -5.80 -11.66 8.51
N TYR A 36 -6.86 -11.10 7.92
CA TYR A 36 -6.78 -10.31 6.70
C TYR A 36 -6.25 -8.92 6.95
N LYS A 37 -5.47 -8.39 6.00
CA LYS A 37 -4.91 -7.04 6.07
C LYS A 37 -5.99 -5.98 5.87
N ILE A 38 -6.05 -5.05 6.81
CA ILE A 38 -6.83 -3.83 6.76
C ILE A 38 -5.86 -2.66 6.56
N TYR A 39 -5.93 -2.04 5.38
CA TYR A 39 -5.18 -0.82 5.10
C TYR A 39 -5.93 0.37 5.68
N THR A 40 -5.32 1.02 6.66
CA THR A 40 -5.88 2.22 7.30
C THR A 40 -5.66 3.45 6.42
N LYS A 41 -6.30 4.58 6.80
CA LYS A 41 -6.06 5.87 6.13
C LYS A 41 -4.58 6.28 6.14
N ILE A 42 -3.82 5.88 7.17
CA ILE A 42 -2.38 6.15 7.26
C ILE A 42 -1.65 5.38 6.16
N ASN A 43 -1.90 4.07 6.04
CA ASN A 43 -1.26 3.26 5.00
C ASN A 43 -1.61 3.77 3.60
N LEU A 44 -2.85 4.19 3.37
CA LEU A 44 -3.25 4.77 2.09
C LEU A 44 -2.53 6.10 1.79
N LYS A 45 -2.29 6.93 2.80
CA LYS A 45 -1.51 8.17 2.65
C LYS A 45 -0.04 7.87 2.32
N GLU A 46 0.59 6.94 3.02
CA GLU A 46 1.97 6.51 2.76
C GLU A 46 2.12 5.96 1.34
N ILE A 47 1.22 5.07 0.93
CA ILE A 47 1.24 4.48 -0.41
C ILE A 47 1.01 5.55 -1.48
N ARG A 48 0.08 6.50 -1.26
CA ARG A 48 -0.15 7.61 -2.18
C ARG A 48 1.06 8.51 -2.30
N PHE A 49 1.74 8.82 -1.18
CA PHE A 49 2.96 9.61 -1.17
C PHE A 49 4.06 8.92 -1.99
N ILE A 50 4.34 7.65 -1.73
CA ILE A 50 5.36 6.89 -2.49
C ILE A 50 4.98 6.76 -3.98
N SER A 51 3.68 6.64 -4.29
CA SER A 51 3.22 6.56 -5.68
C SER A 51 3.24 7.89 -6.41
N SER A 52 3.02 9.03 -5.75
CA SER A 52 3.21 10.34 -6.37
C SER A 52 4.67 10.60 -6.69
N GLU A 53 5.59 10.00 -5.92
CA GLU A 53 7.02 10.11 -6.18
C GLU A 53 7.43 9.47 -7.52
N LYS A 54 6.75 8.39 -7.93
CA LYS A 54 7.01 7.76 -9.23
C LYS A 54 6.56 8.58 -10.44
N ASN A 55 5.58 9.47 -10.29
CA ASN A 55 5.09 10.29 -11.40
C ASN A 55 5.98 11.50 -11.69
N TRP A 56 6.78 11.99 -10.72
CA TRP A 56 7.72 13.07 -10.99
C TRP A 56 9.04 12.60 -11.61
N ALA A 57 9.40 11.32 -11.42
CA ALA A 57 10.60 10.74 -12.02
C ALA A 57 10.46 10.41 -13.53
N LEU A 58 9.32 10.74 -14.15
CA LEU A 58 9.04 10.56 -15.58
C LEU A 58 8.84 11.87 -16.34
N HIS A 59 9.23 13.02 -15.77
CA HIS A 59 9.26 14.31 -16.44
C HIS A 59 10.66 14.90 -16.48
#